data_AF-A0A351FQC6-F1
#
_entry.id   AF-A0A351FQC6-F1
#
_cell.length_a   1.000
_cell.length_b   1.000
_cell.length_c   1.000
_cell.angle_alpha   90.00
_cell.angle_beta   90.00
_cell.angle_gamma   90.00
#
_symmetry.space_group_name_H-M   'P 1'
#
loop_
_entity.id
_entity.type
_entity.pdbx_description
1 polymer ?
#
loop_
_entity_poly.entity_id
_entity_poly.type
_entity_poly.pdbx_seq_one_letter_code
_entity_poly.pdbx_strand_id
1 'polypeptide(L)'
;MPFYLLLPFLSTILVVFGFMLNKRAMARGADAWAVTLLANSWAAIMFSVLLLQPGEWRPWQFLWQPLVIAVLYILGQLFLFLALERGDVSVAAPIFSVKVLSVAVLAAFVAGDELSAWVWCAAVVATVG
;
A
#
# COMPACT_ATOMS: atom_id res chain seq x y z
N MET A 1 15.78 15.48 15.59
CA MET A 1 14.56 14.74 15.21
C MET A 1 14.92 13.28 15.00
N PRO A 2 14.05 12.31 15.35
CA PRO A 2 14.36 10.91 15.14
C PRO A 2 14.52 10.62 13.64
N PHE A 3 15.69 10.16 13.21
CA PHE A 3 16.01 9.93 11.79
C PHE A 3 15.03 8.96 11.10
N TYR A 4 14.43 8.02 11.84
CA TYR A 4 13.45 7.07 11.30
C TYR A 4 12.15 7.73 10.82
N LEU A 5 11.81 8.94 11.28
CA LEU A 5 10.63 9.68 10.83
C LEU A 5 10.81 10.30 9.44
N LEU A 6 12.04 10.37 8.92
CA LEU A 6 12.29 10.82 7.54
C LEU A 6 11.74 9.82 6.52
N LEU A 7 11.70 8.53 6.85
CA LEU A 7 11.20 7.48 5.96
C LEU A 7 9.70 7.66 5.61
N PRO A 8 8.76 7.77 6.57
CA PRO A 8 7.35 8.01 6.26
C PRO A 8 7.13 9.37 5.58
N PHE A 9 7.92 10.39 5.93
CA PHE A 9 7.86 11.69 5.25
C PHE A 9 8.21 11.59 3.77
N LEU A 10 9.37 11.01 3.44
CA LEU A 10 9.80 10.80 2.05
C LEU A 10 8.85 9.86 1.30
N SER A 11 8.36 8.81 1.97
CA SER A 11 7.36 7.90 1.40
C SER A 11 6.10 8.63 0.97
N THR A 12 5.60 9.56 1.80
CA THR A 12 4.38 10.32 1.49
C THR A 12 4.58 11.20 0.26
N ILE A 13 5.72 11.87 0.14
CA ILE A 13 6.08 12.67 -1.04
C ILE A 13 6.09 11.78 -2.28
N LEU A 14 6.79 10.64 -2.23
CA LEU A 14 6.89 9.71 -3.36
C LEU A 14 5.51 9.16 -3.78
N VAL A 15 4.64 8.87 -2.81
CA VAL A 15 3.26 8.39 -3.09
C VAL A 15 2.45 9.46 -3.82
N VAL A 16 2.48 10.71 -3.37
CA VAL A 16 1.74 11.81 -4.03
C VAL A 16 2.22 12.02 -5.46
N PHE A 17 3.54 12.14 -5.66
CA PHE A 17 4.11 12.27 -7.01
C PHE A 17 3.80 11.04 -7.88
N GLY A 18 3.90 9.83 -7.30
CA GLY A 18 3.55 8.59 -7.97
C GLY A 18 2.11 8.57 -8.46
N PHE A 19 1.15 8.99 -7.63
CA PHE A 19 -0.26 9.07 -8.02
C PHE A 19 -0.48 10.11 -9.14
N MET A 20 0.14 11.29 -9.04
CA MET A 20 0.01 12.32 -10.08
C MET A 20 0.58 11.87 -11.42
N LEU A 21 1.75 11.24 -11.43
CA LEU A 21 2.40 10.76 -12.64
C LEU A 21 1.64 9.59 -13.27
N ASN A 22 1.17 8.64 -12.45
CA ASN A 22 0.36 7.52 -12.93
C ASN A 22 -0.99 7.99 -13.48
N LYS A 23 -1.69 8.91 -12.79
CA LYS A 23 -2.93 9.51 -13.32
C LYS A 23 -2.69 10.18 -14.67
N ARG A 24 -1.59 10.93 -14.83
CA ARG A 24 -1.22 11.55 -16.11
C ARG A 24 -0.89 10.53 -17.20
N ALA A 25 -0.22 9.42 -16.85
CA ALA A 25 0.06 8.35 -17.80
C ALA A 25 -1.24 7.66 -18.26
N MET A 26 -2.15 7.38 -17.32
CA MET A 26 -3.44 6.77 -17.62
C MET A 26 -4.33 7.69 -18.46
N ALA A 27 -4.32 9.00 -18.20
CA ALA A 27 -4.99 9.99 -19.05
C ALA A 27 -4.43 10.05 -20.50
N ARG A 28 -3.23 9.52 -20.74
CA ARG A 28 -2.62 9.38 -22.08
C ARG A 28 -2.80 7.99 -22.69
N GLY A 29 -3.64 7.14 -22.10
CA GLY A 29 -3.98 5.81 -22.62
C GLY A 29 -3.22 4.64 -21.99
N ALA A 30 -2.47 4.85 -20.89
CA ALA A 30 -1.94 3.73 -20.13
C ALA A 30 -3.08 3.01 -19.38
N ASP A 31 -3.13 1.69 -19.48
CA ASP A 31 -4.11 0.85 -18.78
C ASP A 31 -3.68 0.61 -17.31
N ALA A 32 -4.63 0.61 -16.38
CA ALA A 32 -4.37 0.34 -14.95
C ALA A 32 -3.70 -1.02 -14.73
N TRP A 33 -4.00 -2.02 -15.55
CA TRP A 33 -3.34 -3.32 -15.49
C TRP A 33 -1.84 -3.23 -15.81
N ALA A 34 -1.49 -2.52 -16.89
CA ALA A 34 -0.10 -2.33 -17.30
C ALA A 34 0.71 -1.58 -16.23
N VAL A 35 0.12 -0.54 -15.62
CA VAL A 35 0.72 0.20 -14.51
C VAL A 35 0.92 -0.70 -13.29
N THR A 36 -0.08 -1.54 -12.95
CA THR A 36 0.01 -2.50 -11.84
C THR A 36 1.15 -3.48 -12.06
N LEU A 37 1.22 -4.09 -13.25
CA LEU A 37 2.26 -5.06 -13.59
C LEU A 37 3.64 -4.43 -13.48
N LEU A 38 3.86 -3.27 -14.12
CA LEU A 38 5.15 -2.60 -14.14
C LEU A 38 5.60 -2.18 -12.74
N ALA A 39 4.69 -1.66 -11.91
CA ALA A 39 4.98 -1.29 -10.54
C ALA A 39 5.41 -2.51 -9.70
N ASN A 40 4.72 -3.64 -9.85
CA ASN A 40 5.07 -4.88 -9.14
C ASN A 40 6.38 -5.48 -9.65
N SER A 41 6.66 -5.41 -10.96
CA SER A 41 7.94 -5.86 -11.52
C SER A 41 9.11 -5.04 -10.97
N TRP A 42 8.98 -3.71 -10.90
CA TRP A 42 10.00 -2.86 -10.29
C TRP A 42 10.21 -3.19 -8.82
N ALA A 43 9.12 -3.35 -8.05
CA ALA A 43 9.21 -3.76 -6.65
C ALA A 43 9.93 -5.10 -6.51
N ALA A 44 9.58 -6.10 -7.32
CA ALA A 44 10.22 -7.41 -7.31
C ALA A 44 11.73 -7.30 -7.58
N ILE A 45 12.15 -6.51 -8.58
CA ILE A 45 13.57 -6.30 -8.89
C ILE A 45 14.30 -5.64 -7.71
N MET A 46 13.75 -4.54 -7.18
CA MET A 46 14.39 -3.80 -6.08
C MET A 46 14.48 -4.63 -4.80
N PHE A 47 13.43 -5.38 -4.46
CA PHE A 47 13.42 -6.24 -3.28
C PHE A 47 14.20 -7.55 -3.47
N SER A 48 14.47 -8.00 -4.70
CA SER A 48 15.33 -9.17 -4.95
C SER A 48 16.76 -8.97 -4.46
N VAL A 49 17.22 -7.71 -4.33
CA VAL A 49 18.53 -7.40 -3.72
C VAL A 49 18.60 -7.87 -2.27
N LEU A 50 17.46 -7.93 -1.55
CA LEU A 50 17.43 -8.45 -0.19
C LEU A 50 17.74 -9.95 -0.10
N LEU A 51 17.63 -10.70 -1.21
CA LEU A 51 18.02 -12.11 -1.24
C LEU A 51 19.53 -12.31 -1.06
N LEU A 52 20.33 -11.25 -1.25
CA LEU A 52 21.78 -11.28 -1.00
C LEU A 52 22.10 -11.18 0.50
N GLN A 53 21.14 -10.79 1.34
CA GLN A 53 21.35 -10.72 2.78
C GLN A 53 21.29 -12.12 3.39
N PRO A 54 22.22 -12.48 4.29
CA PRO A 54 22.13 -13.72 5.03
C PRO A 54 20.84 -13.75 5.86
N GLY A 55 20.03 -14.80 5.70
CA GLY A 55 18.77 -14.95 6.40
C GLY A 55 18.29 -16.40 6.46
N GLU A 56 17.32 -16.67 7.32
CA GLU A 56 16.69 -17.97 7.43
C GLU A 56 15.63 -18.16 6.34
N TRP A 57 15.78 -19.21 5.53
CA TRP A 57 14.76 -19.59 4.57
C TRP A 57 13.61 -20.29 5.28
N ARG A 58 12.40 -19.72 5.15
CA ARG A 58 11.19 -20.40 5.62
C ARG A 58 10.96 -21.68 4.80
N PRO A 59 10.51 -22.78 5.42
CA PRO A 59 10.14 -24.00 4.70
C PRO A 59 9.12 -23.73 3.59
N TRP A 60 9.27 -24.45 2.47
CA TRP A 60 8.41 -24.32 1.28
C TRP A 60 6.91 -24.43 1.58
N GLN A 61 6.53 -25.21 2.59
CA GLN A 61 5.14 -25.36 3.04
C GLN A 61 4.47 -24.05 3.48
N PHE A 62 5.24 -23.01 3.82
CA PHE A 62 4.70 -21.71 4.24
C PHE A 62 4.59 -20.69 3.10
N LEU A 63 4.97 -21.05 1.87
CA LEU A 63 4.88 -20.12 0.72
C LEU A 63 3.45 -19.69 0.36
N TRP A 64 2.44 -20.41 0.84
CA TRP A 64 1.06 -19.97 0.67
C TRP A 64 0.80 -18.62 1.36
N GLN A 65 1.49 -18.31 2.47
CA GLN A 65 1.32 -17.04 3.20
C GLN A 65 1.73 -15.83 2.35
N PRO A 66 2.97 -15.72 1.83
CA PRO A 66 3.34 -14.62 0.95
C PRO A 66 2.56 -14.65 -0.37
N LEU A 67 2.13 -15.81 -0.87
CA LEU A 67 1.27 -15.87 -2.06
C LEU A 67 -0.09 -15.20 -1.83
N VAL A 68 -0.76 -15.50 -0.71
CA VAL A 68 -2.03 -14.85 -0.35
C VAL A 68 -1.85 -13.35 -0.19
N ILE A 69 -0.79 -12.92 0.49
CA ILE A 69 -0.49 -11.49 0.68
C ILE A 69 -0.23 -10.81 -0.68
N ALA A 70 0.53 -11.45 -1.57
CA ALA A 70 0.83 -10.92 -2.91
C ALA A 70 -0.44 -10.75 -3.74
N VAL A 71 -1.35 -11.73 -3.71
CA VAL A 71 -2.63 -11.65 -4.43
C VAL A 71 -3.49 -10.50 -3.88
N LEU A 72 -3.64 -10.41 -2.55
CA LEU A 72 -4.40 -9.33 -1.91
C LEU A 72 -3.80 -7.95 -2.22
N TYR A 73 -2.47 -7.84 -2.21
CA TYR A 73 -1.75 -6.62 -2.54
C TYR A 73 -1.98 -6.20 -3.99
N ILE A 74 -1.78 -7.11 -4.95
CA ILE A 74 -1.96 -6.83 -6.38
C ILE A 74 -3.42 -6.45 -6.67
N LEU A 75 -4.40 -7.15 -6.08
CA LEU A 75 -5.81 -6.81 -6.24
C LEU A 75 -6.12 -5.42 -5.68
N GLY A 76 -5.64 -5.12 -4.47
CA GLY A 76 -5.80 -3.78 -3.88
C GLY A 76 -5.15 -2.69 -4.72
N GLN A 77 -3.96 -2.94 -5.25
CA GLN A 77 -3.25 -2.00 -6.12
C GLN A 77 -3.94 -1.81 -7.47
N LEU A 78 -4.47 -2.89 -8.06
CA LEU A 78 -5.25 -2.82 -9.29
C LEU A 78 -6.53 -1.99 -9.08
N PHE A 79 -7.27 -2.22 -8.00
CA PHE A 79 -8.44 -1.40 -7.67
C PHE A 79 -8.07 0.06 -7.42
N LEU A 80 -6.90 0.32 -6.82
CA LEU A 80 -6.37 1.67 -6.66
C LEU A 80 -6.14 2.34 -8.02
N PHE A 81 -5.46 1.68 -8.94
CA PHE A 81 -5.20 2.28 -10.25
C PHE A 81 -6.46 2.38 -11.10
N LEU A 82 -7.40 1.44 -10.99
CA LEU A 82 -8.73 1.55 -11.62
C LEU A 82 -9.53 2.74 -11.08
N ALA A 83 -9.50 2.97 -9.76
CA ALA A 83 -10.13 4.13 -9.14
C ALA A 83 -9.47 5.43 -9.59
N LEU A 84 -8.14 5.44 -9.74
CA LEU A 84 -7.42 6.57 -10.30
C LEU A 84 -7.69 6.75 -11.79
N GLU A 85 -7.84 5.69 -12.58
CA GLU A 85 -8.11 5.78 -14.01
C GLU A 85 -9.50 6.40 -14.25
N ARG A 86 -10.53 5.82 -13.62
CA ARG A 86 -11.95 6.16 -13.85
C ARG A 86 -12.47 7.31 -12.99
N GLY A 87 -11.88 7.53 -11.82
CA GLY A 87 -12.32 8.55 -10.86
C GLY A 87 -11.41 9.77 -10.83
N ASP A 88 -11.90 10.84 -10.21
CA ASP A 88 -11.10 12.02 -9.93
C ASP A 88 -10.19 11.81 -8.71
N VAL A 89 -8.98 12.35 -8.79
CA VAL A 89 -7.97 12.25 -7.71
C VAL A 89 -8.49 12.87 -6.42
N SER A 90 -9.32 13.90 -6.51
CA SER A 90 -9.97 14.58 -5.39
C SER A 90 -10.98 13.72 -4.64
N VAL A 91 -11.53 12.67 -5.26
CA VAL A 91 -12.48 11.72 -4.64
C VAL A 91 -11.77 10.44 -4.22
N ALA A 92 -10.85 9.95 -5.04
CA ALA A 92 -10.10 8.73 -4.76
C ALA A 92 -9.20 8.90 -3.51
N ALA A 93 -8.52 10.04 -3.36
CA ALA A 93 -7.63 10.28 -2.23
C ALA A 93 -8.33 10.24 -0.85
N PRO A 94 -9.48 10.90 -0.64
CA PRO A 94 -10.28 10.74 0.59
C PRO A 94 -10.75 9.30 0.83
N ILE A 95 -11.18 8.59 -0.21
CA ILE A 95 -11.61 7.18 -0.04
C ILE A 95 -10.44 6.31 0.45
N PHE A 96 -9.21 6.61 0.04
CA PHE A 96 -8.02 5.92 0.56
C PHE A 96 -7.71 6.22 2.03
N SER A 97 -8.19 7.31 2.63
CA SER A 97 -7.96 7.57 4.06
C SER A 97 -8.72 6.58 4.95
N VAL A 98 -9.87 6.08 4.47
CA VAL A 98 -10.69 5.06 5.16
C VAL A 98 -9.90 3.79 5.46
N LYS A 99 -8.89 3.46 4.63
CA LYS A 99 -8.05 2.27 4.86
C LYS A 99 -7.33 2.31 6.21
N VAL A 100 -7.05 3.49 6.75
CA VAL A 100 -6.38 3.64 8.06
C VAL A 100 -7.24 3.05 9.17
N LEU A 101 -8.54 3.36 9.17
CA LEU A 101 -9.50 2.76 10.08
C LEU A 101 -9.66 1.26 9.81
N SER A 102 -9.71 0.84 8.54
CA SER A 102 -9.79 -0.58 8.20
C SER A 102 -8.62 -1.39 8.76
N VAL A 103 -7.40 -0.84 8.74
CA VAL A 103 -6.22 -1.51 9.33
C VAL A 103 -6.36 -1.66 10.84
N ALA A 104 -6.84 -0.63 11.56
CA ALA A 104 -7.09 -0.73 13.00
C ALA A 104 -8.12 -1.82 13.34
N VAL A 105 -9.21 -1.88 12.57
CA VAL A 105 -10.24 -2.93 12.71
C VAL A 105 -9.65 -4.31 12.44
N LEU A 106 -8.92 -4.48 11.34
CA LEU A 106 -8.31 -5.77 11.00
C LEU A 106 -7.27 -6.20 12.06
N ALA A 107 -6.47 -5.29 12.60
CA ALA A 107 -5.53 -5.59 13.67
C ALA A 107 -6.26 -6.08 14.93
N ALA A 108 -7.30 -5.36 15.37
CA ALA A 108 -8.06 -5.73 16.56
C ALA A 108 -8.79 -7.08 16.42
N PHE A 109 -9.46 -7.32 15.29
CA PHE A 109 -10.34 -8.48 15.13
C PHE A 109 -9.66 -9.71 14.49
N VAL A 110 -8.66 -9.51 13.63
CA VAL A 110 -7.99 -10.61 12.91
C VAL A 110 -6.66 -10.97 13.54
N ALA A 111 -5.85 -9.97 13.92
CA ALA A 111 -4.56 -10.22 14.59
C ALA A 111 -4.72 -10.43 16.10
N GLY A 112 -5.84 -9.99 16.68
CA GLY A 112 -6.10 -10.09 18.12
C GLY A 112 -5.32 -9.06 18.94
N ASP A 113 -4.85 -7.98 18.30
CA ASP A 113 -4.08 -6.94 18.97
C ASP A 113 -4.97 -6.07 19.86
N GLU A 114 -4.57 -5.88 21.13
CA GLU A 114 -5.24 -4.95 22.04
C GLU A 114 -4.85 -3.50 21.71
N LEU A 115 -5.69 -2.84 20.92
CA LEU A 115 -5.50 -1.43 20.55
C LEU A 115 -6.03 -0.49 21.66
N SER A 116 -5.19 0.47 22.06
CA SER A 116 -5.60 1.49 23.04
C SER A 116 -6.67 2.44 22.48
N ALA A 117 -7.49 3.02 23.35
CA ALA A 117 -8.52 4.00 22.97
C ALA A 117 -7.94 5.20 22.18
N TRP A 118 -6.70 5.58 22.45
CA TRP A 118 -6.02 6.66 21.72
C TRP A 118 -5.73 6.30 20.27
N VAL A 119 -5.41 5.04 19.97
CA VAL A 119 -5.18 4.58 18.59
C VAL A 119 -6.48 4.60 17.80
N TRP A 120 -7.60 4.24 18.43
CA TRP A 120 -8.92 4.36 17.82
C TRP A 120 -9.28 5.81 17.50
N CYS A 121 -9.09 6.72 18.46
CA CYS A 121 -9.30 8.15 18.22
C CYS A 121 -8.40 8.67 17.10
N ALA A 122 -7.12 8.31 17.09
CA ALA A 122 -6.18 8.71 16.04
C ALA A 122 -6.60 8.18 14.66
N ALA A 123 -7.05 6.93 14.57
CA ALA A 123 -7.51 6.34 13.31
C ALA A 123 -8.78 7.03 12.78
N VAL A 124 -9.73 7.38 13.65
CA VAL A 124 -10.94 8.13 13.28
C VAL A 124 -10.57 9.53 12.81
N VAL A 125 -9.76 10.26 13.57
CA VAL A 125 -9.33 11.62 13.20
C VAL A 125 -8.56 11.61 11.86
N ALA A 126 -7.66 10.63 11.65
CA ALA A 126 -6.91 10.48 10.41
C ALA A 126 -7.78 10.08 9.20
N THR A 127 -8.94 9.46 9.43
CA THR A 127 -9.88 9.10 8.36
C THR A 127 -10.76 10.28 7.96
N VAL A 128 -11.16 11.11 8.94
CA VAL A 128 -12.06 12.25 8.73
C VAL A 128 -11.33 13.49 8.18
N GLY A 129 -10.07 13.70 8.56
CA GLY A 129 -9.23 14.81 8.11
C GLY A 129 -8.76 14.65 6.67
#